data_AF-A0A7C3HHU2-F1
#
_entry.id   AF-A0A7C3HHU2-F1
#
_cell.length_a   1.000
_cell.length_b   1.000
_cell.length_c   1.000
_cell.angle_alpha   90.00
_cell.angle_beta   90.00
_cell.angle_gamma   90.00
#
_symmetry.space_group_name_H-M   'P 1'
#
loop_
_entity.id
_entity.type
_entity.pdbx_description
1 polymer ?
#
loop_
_entity_poly.entity_id
_entity_poly.type
_entity_poly.pdbx_seq_one_letter_code
_entity_poly.pdbx_strand_id
1 'polypeptide(L)'
;MLAIAIRFPAGGRYHATAWGSHANEGVPEWPPSPWRLLRALIATARWKQGRPTSEDPPRLRPLIEALAAAPPPRYVLPPAAAAHTRHYMPDASPMHKEGNVLKFGPATTKVFDTFVQPAVGESLLVLWDADLDAPSREYLAALLGRLNYFGRAESLCEAELLPADFTAPPANAFPTTPGEPLGHEKQTFKVVAPVPPAEYAAWRSARVSSEPAAGKRRGKSPDGEPPPDLFAALQTDTADWRDAGWSQPPGSRWIEYVRPATPFKLAAPPARHVRAAHPGVPGPAVARYEIQAPVRESITKALSLGERLHVALCSRSDASPVFSGKRDGQPLEGHKHACYLPECDHRGLLVRVTVFACMGFDPAAVEALRSLRETWSRRSPGMKLILLGLGPAVEFESVPALGESREWVSLTPFVPVRHMQRSRTGKPRVDAATGLVRGSPEHDLRRLLIENGYPTPTAIEPLDALQLEGRRLRWANFQRERRSGDGTALCTRRGYGFRLRFDQPVRGPLAFGYGAHFGLGLFVPV
;
A
#
# COMPACT_ATOMS: atom_id res chain seq x y z
N MET A 1 -9.41 -41.18 10.38
CA MET A 1 -8.75 -39.91 10.02
C MET A 1 -9.80 -38.84 9.79
N LEU A 2 -9.61 -37.67 10.38
CA LEU A 2 -10.39 -36.46 10.17
C LEU A 2 -9.60 -35.51 9.27
N ALA A 3 -10.27 -34.83 8.35
CA ALA A 3 -9.67 -33.78 7.54
C ALA A 3 -10.47 -32.49 7.74
N ILE A 4 -9.83 -31.48 8.34
CA ILE A 4 -10.42 -30.17 8.58
C ILE A 4 -9.81 -29.21 7.56
N ALA A 5 -10.64 -28.57 6.74
CA ALA A 5 -10.21 -27.49 5.87
C ALA A 5 -10.45 -26.15 6.57
N ILE A 6 -9.43 -25.28 6.56
CA ILE A 6 -9.52 -23.91 7.06
C ILE A 6 -9.12 -22.97 5.93
N ARG A 7 -10.07 -22.13 5.51
CA ARG A 7 -9.87 -21.10 4.49
C ARG A 7 -9.90 -19.72 5.11
N PHE A 8 -9.08 -18.81 4.58
CA PHE A 8 -9.06 -17.41 4.98
C PHE A 8 -9.65 -16.56 3.84
N PRO A 9 -10.95 -16.21 3.87
CA PRO A 9 -11.67 -15.62 2.73
C PRO A 9 -11.19 -14.20 2.38
N ALA A 10 -11.55 -13.73 1.18
CA ALA A 10 -11.27 -12.37 0.68
C ALA A 10 -9.79 -11.94 0.68
N GLY A 11 -8.87 -12.90 0.44
CA GLY A 11 -7.43 -12.65 0.54
C GLY A 11 -6.96 -12.50 1.99
N GLY A 12 -7.72 -13.07 2.92
CA GLY A 12 -7.57 -12.95 4.37
C GLY A 12 -6.20 -13.38 4.88
N ARG A 13 -5.91 -12.91 6.09
CA ARG A 13 -4.62 -13.06 6.75
C ARG A 13 -4.78 -13.92 7.99
N TYR A 14 -3.85 -14.82 8.22
CA TYR A 14 -3.74 -15.56 9.47
C TYR A 14 -2.73 -14.86 10.39
N HIS A 15 -3.25 -14.17 11.40
CA HIS A 15 -2.50 -13.44 12.42
C HIS A 15 -2.34 -14.32 13.66
N ALA A 16 -1.11 -14.80 13.86
CA ALA A 16 -0.80 -15.74 14.91
C ALA A 16 0.69 -15.70 15.23
N THR A 17 1.07 -15.18 16.40
CA THR A 17 2.46 -15.22 16.87
C THR A 17 2.80 -16.64 17.31
N ALA A 18 3.99 -17.11 16.94
CA ALA A 18 4.53 -18.37 17.43
C ALA A 18 4.67 -18.34 18.96
N TRP A 19 4.30 -19.43 19.62
CA TRP A 19 4.55 -19.55 21.06
C TRP A 19 6.05 -19.40 21.36
N GLY A 20 6.38 -18.76 22.48
CA GLY A 20 7.78 -18.51 22.87
C GLY A 20 8.43 -17.32 22.15
N SER A 21 7.77 -16.71 21.15
CA SER A 21 8.22 -15.48 20.49
C SER A 21 7.42 -14.25 20.95
N HIS A 22 8.09 -13.11 21.02
CA HIS A 22 7.44 -11.82 21.21
C HIS A 22 6.80 -11.33 19.89
N ALA A 23 5.69 -10.58 19.96
CA ALA A 23 5.00 -10.08 18.77
C ALA A 23 5.91 -9.27 17.83
N ASN A 24 6.85 -8.51 18.38
CA ASN A 24 7.83 -7.72 17.64
C ASN A 24 9.01 -8.54 17.05
N GLU A 25 9.11 -9.84 17.31
CA GLU A 25 10.05 -10.72 16.58
C GLU A 25 9.53 -11.09 15.19
N GLY A 26 8.22 -10.92 14.96
CA GLY A 26 7.60 -11.16 13.66
C GLY A 26 7.68 -12.61 13.19
N VAL A 27 7.63 -13.56 14.12
CA VAL A 27 7.61 -15.00 13.82
C VAL A 27 6.15 -15.49 13.80
N PRO A 28 5.55 -15.73 12.62
CA PRO A 28 4.22 -16.31 12.56
C PRO A 28 4.24 -17.80 12.90
N GLU A 29 3.18 -18.28 13.55
CA GLU A 29 2.98 -19.69 13.84
C GLU A 29 2.48 -20.43 12.59
N TRP A 30 3.32 -21.18 11.88
CA TRP A 30 2.89 -21.91 10.67
C TRP A 30 3.64 -23.25 10.54
N PRO A 31 3.01 -24.42 10.74
CA PRO A 31 1.58 -24.66 10.93
C PRO A 31 1.02 -24.07 12.24
N PRO A 32 -0.30 -23.83 12.31
CA PRO A 32 -0.98 -23.52 13.56
C PRO A 32 -0.79 -24.62 14.62
N SER A 33 -0.73 -24.25 15.90
CA SER A 33 -0.62 -25.22 16.99
C SER A 33 -1.92 -26.00 17.22
N PRO A 34 -1.86 -27.32 17.47
CA PRO A 34 -3.02 -28.08 17.95
C PRO A 34 -3.62 -27.49 19.23
N TRP A 35 -2.78 -26.96 20.12
CA TRP A 35 -3.20 -26.25 21.34
C TRP A 35 -4.14 -25.08 21.01
N ARG A 36 -3.78 -24.25 20.03
CA ARG A 36 -4.59 -23.10 19.61
C ARG A 36 -5.89 -23.53 18.94
N LEU A 37 -5.87 -24.60 18.15
CA LEU A 37 -7.08 -25.14 17.51
C LEU A 37 -8.08 -25.67 18.54
N LEU A 38 -7.64 -26.45 19.52
CA LEU A 38 -8.53 -26.95 20.59
C LEU A 38 -9.13 -25.79 21.41
N ARG A 39 -8.32 -24.77 21.74
CA ARG A 39 -8.81 -23.56 22.41
C ARG A 39 -9.86 -22.81 21.57
N ALA A 40 -9.65 -22.72 20.27
CA ALA A 40 -10.60 -22.08 19.36
C ALA A 40 -11.93 -22.84 19.27
N LEU A 41 -11.91 -24.18 19.33
CA LEU A 41 -13.12 -25.01 19.39
C LEU A 41 -13.88 -24.82 20.70
N ILE A 42 -13.18 -24.80 21.85
CA ILE A 42 -13.78 -24.52 23.16
C ILE A 42 -14.45 -23.13 23.17
N ALA A 43 -13.72 -22.11 22.71
CA ALA A 43 -14.26 -20.75 22.64
C ALA A 43 -15.50 -20.68 21.73
N THR A 44 -15.46 -21.36 20.57
CA THR A 44 -16.59 -21.40 19.64
C THR A 44 -17.81 -22.10 20.24
N ALA A 45 -17.61 -23.19 20.99
CA ALA A 45 -18.68 -23.89 21.67
C ALA A 45 -19.42 -23.00 22.68
N ARG A 46 -18.68 -22.22 23.47
CA ARG A 46 -19.26 -21.34 24.50
C ARG A 46 -19.92 -20.08 23.94
N TRP A 47 -19.28 -19.43 22.97
CA TRP A 47 -19.71 -18.11 22.51
C TRP A 47 -20.71 -18.15 21.35
N LYS A 48 -20.89 -19.29 20.66
CA LYS A 48 -21.63 -19.33 19.39
C LYS A 48 -22.68 -20.43 19.26
N GLN A 49 -22.92 -21.23 20.30
CA GLN A 49 -24.00 -22.24 20.28
C GLN A 49 -25.37 -21.71 20.73
N GLY A 50 -25.50 -20.43 21.10
CA GLY A 50 -26.76 -19.82 21.51
C GLY A 50 -26.66 -19.14 22.87
N ARG A 51 -27.64 -19.36 23.75
CA ARG A 51 -27.71 -18.70 25.06
C ARG A 51 -26.48 -19.05 25.92
N PRO A 52 -25.93 -18.08 26.66
CA PRO A 52 -24.89 -18.37 27.65
C PRO A 52 -25.48 -19.28 28.73
N THR A 53 -25.12 -20.55 28.72
CA THR A 53 -25.38 -21.50 29.80
C THR A 53 -24.16 -21.53 30.73
N SER A 54 -24.39 -21.71 32.03
CA SER A 54 -23.31 -21.91 33.02
C SER A 54 -22.59 -23.25 32.86
N GLU A 55 -23.18 -24.18 32.10
CA GLU A 55 -22.65 -25.52 31.88
C GLU A 55 -22.11 -25.67 30.45
N ASP A 56 -21.00 -26.39 30.33
CA ASP A 56 -20.41 -26.76 29.05
C ASP A 56 -21.29 -27.77 28.30
N PRO A 57 -21.41 -27.69 26.96
CA PRO A 57 -22.15 -28.68 26.19
C PRO A 57 -21.63 -30.10 26.50
N PRO A 58 -22.50 -31.11 26.74
CA PRO A 58 -22.08 -32.45 27.18
C PRO A 58 -21.04 -33.13 26.28
N ARG A 59 -21.05 -32.82 24.97
CA ARG A 59 -20.13 -33.39 23.98
C ARG A 59 -18.82 -32.61 23.82
N LEU A 60 -18.69 -31.41 24.38
CA LEU A 60 -17.51 -30.56 24.21
C LEU A 60 -16.27 -31.20 24.83
N ARG A 61 -16.35 -31.56 26.11
CA ARG A 61 -15.21 -32.13 26.83
C ARG A 61 -14.74 -33.47 26.23
N PRO A 62 -15.62 -34.47 25.99
CA PRO A 62 -15.21 -35.72 25.34
C PRO A 62 -14.56 -35.52 23.97
N LEU A 63 -15.08 -34.61 23.14
CA LEU A 63 -14.50 -34.29 21.83
C LEU A 63 -13.07 -33.73 21.96
N ILE A 64 -12.86 -32.76 22.85
CA ILE A 64 -11.55 -32.13 23.03
C ILE A 64 -10.54 -33.13 23.61
N GLU A 65 -10.95 -33.95 24.58
CA GLU A 65 -10.11 -34.99 25.16
C GLU A 65 -9.74 -36.06 24.13
N ALA A 66 -10.67 -36.47 23.26
CA ALA A 66 -10.40 -37.41 22.17
C ALA A 66 -9.39 -36.85 21.15
N LEU A 67 -9.55 -35.59 20.74
CA LEU A 67 -8.59 -34.92 19.84
C LEU A 67 -7.21 -34.74 20.49
N ALA A 68 -7.15 -34.46 21.80
CA ALA A 68 -5.90 -34.32 22.53
C ALA A 68 -5.19 -35.65 22.82
N ALA A 69 -5.94 -36.75 22.95
CA ALA A 69 -5.41 -38.10 23.12
C ALA A 69 -4.83 -38.67 21.80
N ALA A 70 -5.36 -38.24 20.67
CA ALA A 70 -4.89 -38.67 19.35
C ALA A 70 -3.47 -38.17 19.04
N PRO A 71 -2.74 -38.85 18.14
CA PRO A 71 -1.48 -38.34 17.62
C PRO A 71 -1.63 -36.90 17.09
N PRO A 72 -0.60 -36.04 17.23
CA PRO A 72 -0.67 -34.67 16.73
C PRO A 72 -0.95 -34.66 15.22
N PRO A 73 -1.75 -33.68 14.75
CA PRO A 73 -2.19 -33.65 13.36
C PRO A 73 -1.02 -33.42 12.39
N ARG A 74 -1.20 -33.90 11.17
CA ARG A 74 -0.37 -33.56 10.02
C ARG A 74 -1.06 -32.44 9.24
N TYR A 75 -0.30 -31.66 8.47
CA TYR A 75 -0.82 -30.51 7.75
C TYR A 75 -0.48 -30.58 6.26
N VAL A 76 -1.43 -30.13 5.45
CA VAL A 76 -1.16 -29.67 4.08
C VAL A 76 -1.20 -28.15 4.12
N LEU A 77 -0.01 -27.54 4.19
CA LEU A 77 0.18 -26.11 4.15
C LEU A 77 0.03 -25.62 2.71
N PRO A 78 -0.93 -24.73 2.41
CA PRO A 78 -1.03 -24.12 1.10
C PRO A 78 0.18 -23.20 0.84
N PRO A 79 0.48 -22.90 -0.43
CA PRO A 79 1.41 -21.82 -0.75
C PRO A 79 0.99 -20.54 -0.03
N ALA A 80 1.90 -19.92 0.69
CA ALA A 80 1.62 -18.74 1.50
C ALA A 80 2.75 -17.71 1.41
N ALA A 81 2.45 -16.47 1.77
CA ALA A 81 3.44 -15.41 1.99
C ALA A 81 3.39 -14.94 3.44
N ALA A 82 4.54 -14.65 4.04
CA ALA A 82 4.61 -13.99 5.35
C ALA A 82 4.86 -12.50 5.15
N ALA A 83 4.12 -11.66 5.87
CA ALA A 83 4.29 -10.21 5.84
C ALA A 83 3.91 -9.61 7.20
N HIS A 84 4.19 -8.32 7.38
CA HIS A 84 3.81 -7.58 8.58
C HIS A 84 3.42 -6.15 8.22
N THR A 85 2.53 -5.59 9.03
CA THR A 85 2.31 -4.14 9.07
C THR A 85 3.05 -3.53 10.26
N ARG A 86 3.45 -2.26 10.15
CA ARG A 86 4.18 -1.54 11.19
C ARG A 86 3.30 -0.41 11.68
N HIS A 87 2.93 -0.46 12.94
CA HIS A 87 2.08 0.53 13.58
C HIS A 87 2.89 1.29 14.62
N TYR A 88 2.71 2.62 14.67
CA TYR A 88 3.31 3.47 15.68
C TYR A 88 2.21 3.84 16.67
N MET A 89 2.03 3.00 17.68
CA MET A 89 0.95 3.14 18.66
C MET A 89 1.30 4.27 19.65
N PRO A 90 0.37 5.18 19.96
CA PRO A 90 0.62 6.23 20.93
C PRO A 90 0.93 5.61 22.30
N ASP A 91 2.04 6.01 22.89
CA ASP A 91 2.32 5.75 24.30
C ASP A 91 1.55 6.79 25.11
N ALA A 92 0.67 6.34 26.00
CA ALA A 92 -0.11 7.22 26.87
C ALA A 92 0.76 7.88 27.95
N SER A 93 2.03 7.51 28.06
CA SER A 93 2.98 8.12 28.99
C SER A 93 3.23 9.59 28.61
N PRO A 94 3.01 10.55 29.54
CA PRO A 94 3.27 11.97 29.29
C PRO A 94 4.76 12.29 29.07
N MET A 95 5.64 11.35 29.43
CA MET A 95 7.08 11.49 29.35
C MET A 95 7.71 10.20 28.83
N HIS A 96 8.61 10.30 27.87
CA HIS A 96 9.33 9.15 27.31
C HIS A 96 10.83 9.44 27.21
N LYS A 97 11.65 8.38 27.26
CA LYS A 97 13.10 8.49 27.06
C LYS A 97 13.43 8.31 25.58
N GLU A 98 14.14 9.26 25.01
CA GLU A 98 14.77 9.12 23.70
C GLU A 98 16.29 9.23 23.89
N GLY A 99 16.96 8.08 23.87
CA GLY A 99 18.34 7.97 24.39
C GLY A 99 18.40 8.24 25.90
N ASN A 100 19.33 9.10 26.32
CA ASN A 100 19.48 9.51 27.72
C ASN A 100 18.67 10.77 28.10
N VAL A 101 17.80 11.26 27.21
CA VAL A 101 17.04 12.50 27.42
C VAL A 101 15.57 12.17 27.67
N LEU A 102 15.00 12.75 28.73
CA LEU A 102 13.56 12.71 29.02
C LEU A 102 12.86 13.78 28.19
N LYS A 103 11.90 13.36 27.36
CA LYS A 103 11.07 14.25 26.54
C LYS A 103 9.63 14.25 27.04
N PHE A 104 9.03 15.43 27.03
CA PHE A 104 7.62 15.65 27.29
C PHE A 104 6.87 15.74 25.95
N GLY A 105 5.81 14.95 25.79
CA GLY A 105 5.03 14.89 24.54
C GLY A 105 4.71 13.46 24.09
N PRO A 106 3.82 13.30 23.09
CA PRO A 106 3.33 11.99 22.67
C PRO A 106 4.47 11.13 22.12
N ALA A 107 4.77 10.03 22.81
CA ALA A 107 5.65 8.99 22.29
C ALA A 107 4.84 8.05 21.39
N THR A 108 5.54 7.34 20.51
CA THR A 108 4.95 6.19 19.82
C THR A 108 5.84 4.97 19.97
N THR A 109 5.22 3.83 20.25
CA THR A 109 5.88 2.53 20.27
C THR A 109 5.59 1.80 18.97
N LYS A 110 6.65 1.35 18.30
CA LYS A 110 6.53 0.56 17.08
C LYS A 110 6.09 -0.86 17.43
N VAL A 111 4.95 -1.26 16.89
CA VAL A 111 4.38 -2.60 17.02
C VAL A 111 4.32 -3.26 15.64
N PHE A 112 4.78 -4.50 15.57
CA PHE A 112 4.60 -5.32 14.37
C PHE A 112 3.31 -6.13 14.48
N ASP A 113 2.54 -6.10 13.41
CA ASP A 113 1.41 -6.99 13.22
C ASP A 113 1.73 -7.94 12.05
N THR A 114 2.31 -9.08 12.40
CA THR A 114 2.77 -10.12 11.48
C THR A 114 1.68 -11.13 11.19
N PHE A 115 1.59 -11.54 9.93
CA PHE A 115 0.60 -12.49 9.44
C PHE A 115 1.14 -13.38 8.32
N VAL A 116 0.46 -14.51 8.13
CA VAL A 116 0.58 -15.38 6.96
C VAL A 116 -0.59 -15.12 6.04
N GLN A 117 -0.35 -14.97 4.75
CA GLN A 117 -1.38 -14.86 3.72
C GLN A 117 -1.30 -16.10 2.81
N PRO A 118 -2.18 -17.11 3.03
CA PRO A 118 -2.35 -18.22 2.11
C PRO A 118 -2.79 -17.74 0.72
N ALA A 119 -2.46 -18.51 -0.32
CA ALA A 119 -2.91 -18.25 -1.68
C ALA A 119 -4.44 -18.24 -1.74
N VAL A 120 -5.00 -17.32 -2.54
CA VAL A 120 -6.44 -17.14 -2.66
C VAL A 120 -7.09 -18.42 -3.19
N GLY A 121 -8.12 -18.89 -2.50
CA GLY A 121 -8.86 -20.11 -2.85
C GLY A 121 -8.27 -21.41 -2.30
N GLU A 122 -7.04 -21.38 -1.78
CA GLU A 122 -6.40 -22.53 -1.16
C GLU A 122 -6.80 -22.67 0.31
N SER A 123 -6.85 -23.92 0.79
CA SER A 123 -7.18 -24.23 2.19
C SER A 123 -5.98 -24.81 2.93
N LEU A 124 -5.83 -24.43 4.19
CA LEU A 124 -5.02 -25.18 5.14
C LEU A 124 -5.77 -26.46 5.51
N LEU A 125 -5.15 -27.62 5.29
CA LEU A 125 -5.72 -28.89 5.73
C LEU A 125 -5.06 -29.36 7.02
N VAL A 126 -5.88 -29.67 8.03
CA VAL A 126 -5.47 -30.33 9.27
C VAL A 126 -5.94 -31.77 9.20
N LEU A 127 -5.00 -32.70 9.09
CA LEU A 127 -5.22 -34.13 8.99
C LEU A 127 -4.98 -34.75 10.37
N TRP A 128 -6.05 -35.16 11.03
CA TRP A 128 -6.00 -35.62 12.42
C TRP A 128 -6.41 -37.08 12.52
N ASP A 129 -5.51 -37.92 13.02
CA ASP A 129 -5.76 -39.34 13.22
C ASP A 129 -6.46 -39.61 14.56
N ALA A 130 -7.57 -38.90 14.78
CA ALA A 130 -8.48 -39.11 15.91
C ALA A 130 -9.67 -39.99 15.50
N ASP A 131 -10.06 -40.89 16.39
CA ASP A 131 -11.25 -41.72 16.24
C ASP A 131 -12.42 -41.07 16.96
N LEU A 132 -13.49 -40.75 16.21
CA LEU A 132 -14.68 -40.08 16.71
C LEU A 132 -15.92 -40.85 16.25
N ASP A 133 -16.87 -41.05 17.16
CA ASP A 133 -18.19 -41.56 16.79
C ASP A 133 -18.95 -40.57 15.90
N ALA A 134 -19.96 -41.05 15.18
CA ALA A 134 -20.74 -40.21 14.26
C ALA A 134 -21.33 -38.95 14.94
N PRO A 135 -21.91 -39.03 16.16
CA PRO A 135 -22.38 -37.85 16.87
C PRO A 135 -21.28 -36.83 17.23
N SER A 136 -20.07 -37.27 17.62
CA SER A 136 -18.96 -36.33 17.90
C SER A 136 -18.41 -35.73 16.62
N ARG A 137 -18.44 -36.47 15.52
CA ARG A 137 -18.08 -35.97 14.18
C ARG A 137 -19.04 -34.87 13.71
N GLU A 138 -20.35 -35.09 13.86
CA GLU A 138 -21.38 -34.08 13.57
C GLU A 138 -21.21 -32.84 14.46
N TYR A 139 -20.95 -33.04 15.74
CA TYR A 139 -20.72 -31.95 16.68
C TYR A 139 -19.47 -31.13 16.32
N LEU A 140 -18.37 -31.79 15.94
CA LEU A 140 -17.16 -31.14 15.45
C LEU A 140 -17.43 -30.33 14.17
N ALA A 141 -18.14 -30.90 13.19
CA ALA A 141 -18.52 -30.20 11.96
C ALA A 141 -19.35 -28.93 12.27
N ALA A 142 -20.29 -29.04 13.21
CA ALA A 142 -21.12 -27.92 13.65
C ALA A 142 -20.33 -26.83 14.39
N LEU A 143 -19.25 -27.18 15.11
CA LEU A 143 -18.34 -26.20 15.72
C LEU A 143 -17.49 -25.50 14.65
N LEU A 144 -16.92 -26.26 13.72
CA LEU A 144 -16.08 -25.71 12.64
C LEU A 144 -16.86 -24.73 11.77
N GLY A 145 -18.10 -25.06 11.40
CA GLY A 145 -18.97 -24.16 10.63
C GLY A 145 -19.34 -22.85 11.35
N ARG A 146 -19.08 -22.74 12.66
CA ARG A 146 -19.26 -21.51 13.46
C ARG A 146 -17.94 -20.80 13.79
N LEU A 147 -16.80 -21.40 13.45
CA LEU A 147 -15.48 -20.80 13.65
C LEU A 147 -15.28 -19.69 12.60
N ASN A 148 -15.42 -18.43 13.02
CA ASN A 148 -15.38 -17.26 12.13
C ASN A 148 -14.03 -16.52 12.16
N TYR A 149 -13.16 -16.84 13.12
CA TYR A 149 -11.78 -16.41 13.14
C TYR A 149 -10.92 -17.50 13.80
N PHE A 150 -9.65 -17.60 13.39
CA PHE A 150 -8.69 -18.54 13.96
C PHE A 150 -7.33 -17.88 14.12
N GLY A 151 -6.79 -17.85 15.35
CA GLY A 151 -5.66 -17.00 15.70
C GLY A 151 -6.15 -15.74 16.42
N ARG A 152 -5.70 -14.57 15.98
CA ARG A 152 -6.24 -13.28 16.45
C ARG A 152 -7.54 -12.92 15.72
N ALA A 153 -8.33 -12.00 16.29
CA ALA A 153 -9.66 -11.64 15.79
C ALA A 153 -9.66 -11.08 14.35
N GLU A 154 -8.54 -10.55 13.88
CA GLU A 154 -8.34 -10.09 12.50
C GLU A 154 -8.24 -11.24 11.48
N SER A 155 -8.08 -12.48 11.96
CA SER A 155 -7.88 -13.68 11.15
C SER A 155 -9.20 -14.36 10.80
N LEU A 156 -10.03 -13.67 10.02
CA LEU A 156 -11.30 -14.23 9.55
C LEU A 156 -11.06 -15.56 8.85
N CYS A 157 -11.83 -16.58 9.24
CA CYS A 157 -11.73 -17.89 8.64
C CYS A 157 -13.10 -18.53 8.43
N GLU A 158 -13.11 -19.50 7.53
CA GLU A 158 -14.17 -20.47 7.33
C GLU A 158 -13.54 -21.84 7.55
N ALA A 159 -14.13 -22.66 8.41
CA ALA A 159 -13.64 -24.00 8.68
C ALA A 159 -14.74 -25.03 8.43
N GLU A 160 -14.36 -26.15 7.84
CA GLU A 160 -15.26 -27.26 7.57
C GLU A 160 -14.60 -28.60 7.86
N LEU A 161 -15.42 -29.57 8.26
CA LEU A 161 -15.00 -30.96 8.33
C LEU A 161 -15.28 -31.61 6.98
N LEU A 162 -14.24 -32.09 6.31
CA LEU A 162 -14.36 -32.72 5.01
C LEU A 162 -15.03 -34.12 5.13
N PRO A 163 -15.64 -34.61 4.03
CA PRO A 163 -16.23 -35.94 3.95
C PRO A 163 -15.27 -37.07 4.37
N ALA A 164 -15.83 -38.19 4.83
CA ALA A 164 -15.02 -39.33 5.31
C ALA A 164 -14.20 -40.02 4.21
N ASP A 165 -14.68 -39.94 2.97
CA ASP A 165 -14.06 -40.45 1.75
C ASP A 165 -13.09 -39.44 1.09
N PHE A 166 -12.89 -38.26 1.70
CA PHE A 166 -11.96 -37.27 1.19
C PHE A 166 -10.53 -37.82 1.16
N THR A 167 -9.93 -37.82 -0.03
CA THR A 167 -8.54 -38.21 -0.24
C THR A 167 -7.64 -36.98 -0.14
N ALA A 168 -6.92 -36.86 0.98
CA ALA A 168 -6.03 -35.73 1.22
C ALA A 168 -4.74 -35.82 0.39
N PRO A 169 -4.20 -34.69 -0.10
CA PRO A 169 -2.83 -34.62 -0.61
C PRO A 169 -1.80 -35.05 0.45
N PRO A 170 -0.57 -35.42 0.04
CA PRO A 170 0.50 -35.70 0.99
C PRO A 170 0.76 -34.52 1.93
N ALA A 171 0.81 -34.80 3.23
CA ALA A 171 1.15 -33.80 4.23
C ALA A 171 2.56 -33.25 3.99
N ASN A 172 2.68 -31.93 3.96
CA ASN A 172 3.97 -31.25 3.82
C ASN A 172 4.48 -30.66 5.14
N ALA A 173 3.69 -30.74 6.22
CA ALA A 173 4.17 -30.51 7.57
C ALA A 173 3.64 -31.56 8.56
N PHE A 174 4.50 -32.12 9.41
CA PHE A 174 4.16 -33.25 10.28
C PHE A 174 5.13 -33.37 11.46
N PRO A 175 4.73 -34.02 12.58
CA PRO A 175 5.62 -34.25 13.72
C PRO A 175 6.84 -35.09 13.35
N THR A 176 7.99 -34.80 13.97
CA THR A 176 9.24 -35.56 13.85
C THR A 176 9.94 -35.66 15.19
N THR A 177 10.85 -36.63 15.32
CA THR A 177 11.72 -36.73 16.49
C THR A 177 12.80 -35.64 16.43
N PRO A 178 13.07 -34.94 17.55
CA PRO A 178 14.14 -33.95 17.57
C PRO A 178 15.50 -34.52 17.15
N GLY A 179 16.18 -33.81 16.26
CA GLY A 179 17.51 -34.18 15.78
C GLY A 179 17.54 -35.17 14.60
N GLU A 180 16.38 -35.56 14.05
CA GLU A 180 16.36 -36.34 12.81
C GLU A 180 16.99 -35.57 11.64
N PRO A 181 17.87 -36.20 10.82
CA PRO A 181 18.47 -35.56 9.66
C PRO A 181 17.40 -35.14 8.65
N LEU A 182 17.36 -33.85 8.30
CA LEU A 182 16.49 -33.31 7.27
C LEU A 182 17.27 -33.00 6.00
N GLY A 183 16.70 -33.32 4.84
CA GLY A 183 17.21 -32.84 3.56
C GLY A 183 17.08 -31.31 3.44
N HIS A 184 17.80 -30.71 2.48
CA HIS A 184 17.89 -29.25 2.29
C HIS A 184 16.56 -28.53 2.00
N GLU A 185 15.52 -29.25 1.58
CA GLU A 185 14.20 -28.70 1.27
C GLU A 185 13.28 -28.57 2.48
N LYS A 186 13.72 -29.00 3.66
CA LYS A 186 12.92 -29.07 4.89
C LYS A 186 13.63 -28.35 6.05
N GLN A 187 12.84 -27.87 7.00
CA GLN A 187 13.33 -27.32 8.25
C GLN A 187 12.41 -27.76 9.39
N THR A 188 12.89 -27.64 10.64
CA THR A 188 12.05 -27.85 11.81
C THR A 188 11.38 -26.56 12.28
N PHE A 189 10.23 -26.71 12.93
CA PHE A 189 9.51 -25.65 13.60
C PHE A 189 8.81 -26.21 14.84
N LYS A 190 8.96 -25.54 15.99
CA LYS A 190 8.35 -25.98 17.25
C LYS A 190 6.94 -25.42 17.38
N VAL A 191 5.98 -26.29 17.69
CA VAL A 191 4.59 -25.91 18.00
C VAL A 191 4.19 -26.47 19.35
N VAL A 192 3.21 -25.82 19.98
CA VAL A 192 2.63 -26.27 21.24
C VAL A 192 1.47 -27.22 20.96
N ALA A 193 1.40 -28.34 21.67
CA ALA A 193 0.31 -29.29 21.60
C ALA A 193 -0.16 -29.66 23.01
N PRO A 194 -1.39 -30.16 23.19
CA PRO A 194 -1.79 -30.72 24.47
C PRO A 194 -0.96 -31.97 24.82
N VAL A 195 -0.73 -32.17 26.12
CA VAL A 195 -0.38 -33.48 26.68
C VAL A 195 -1.63 -34.35 26.62
N PRO A 196 -1.55 -35.65 26.26
CA PRO A 196 -2.70 -36.54 26.31
C PRO A 196 -3.39 -36.55 27.68
N PRO A 197 -4.74 -36.62 27.76
CA PRO A 197 -5.46 -36.53 29.03
C PRO A 197 -4.99 -37.52 30.10
N ALA A 198 -4.70 -38.76 29.72
CA ALA A 198 -4.20 -39.80 30.63
C ALA A 198 -2.81 -39.47 31.18
N GLU A 199 -1.91 -38.97 30.34
CA GLU A 199 -0.56 -38.52 30.76
C GLU A 199 -0.65 -37.32 31.69
N TYR A 200 -1.54 -36.36 31.41
CA TYR A 200 -1.78 -35.21 32.28
C TYR A 200 -2.28 -35.64 33.67
N ALA A 201 -3.26 -36.55 33.72
CA ALA A 201 -3.79 -37.08 34.96
C ALA A 201 -2.73 -37.85 35.77
N ALA A 202 -1.89 -38.66 35.10
CA ALA A 202 -0.78 -39.37 35.74
C ALA A 202 0.26 -38.40 36.30
N TRP A 203 0.67 -37.40 35.52
CA TRP A 203 1.61 -36.36 35.96
C TRP A 203 1.06 -35.56 37.15
N ARG A 204 -0.21 -35.14 37.10
CA ARG A 204 -0.85 -34.41 38.19
C ARG A 204 -0.91 -35.26 39.46
N SER A 205 -1.30 -36.53 39.33
CA SER A 205 -1.36 -37.45 40.46
C SER A 205 0.03 -37.66 41.08
N ALA A 206 1.07 -37.83 40.27
CA ALA A 206 2.45 -37.93 40.76
C ALA A 206 2.91 -36.66 41.50
N ARG A 207 2.52 -35.48 41.02
CA ARG A 207 2.83 -34.18 41.64
C ARG A 207 2.07 -33.94 42.95
N VAL A 208 0.85 -34.47 43.08
CA VAL A 208 0.05 -34.40 44.31
C VAL A 208 0.52 -35.42 45.34
N SER A 209 0.85 -36.65 44.91
CA SER A 209 1.36 -37.72 45.78
C SER A 209 2.78 -37.52 46.27
N SER A 210 3.56 -36.62 45.64
CA SER A 210 4.85 -36.17 46.17
C SER A 210 4.64 -35.19 47.34
N GLU A 211 4.15 -35.69 48.48
CA GLU A 211 4.27 -34.96 49.76
C GLU A 211 5.75 -34.90 50.19
N PRO A 212 6.21 -33.80 50.81
CA PRO A 212 7.58 -33.71 51.28
C PRO A 212 7.80 -34.62 52.48
N ALA A 213 8.92 -35.35 52.49
CA ALA A 213 9.46 -35.91 53.72
C ALA A 213 9.60 -34.78 54.77
N ALA A 214 9.09 -35.03 55.98
CA ALA A 214 9.06 -34.06 57.07
C ALA A 214 10.43 -33.38 57.27
N GLY A 215 10.46 -32.04 57.19
CA GLY A 215 11.60 -31.24 57.66
C GLY A 215 12.30 -30.31 56.66
N LYS A 216 12.01 -30.36 55.35
CA LYS A 216 12.56 -29.37 54.39
C LYS A 216 11.52 -28.29 54.07
N ARG A 217 11.78 -27.06 54.55
CA ARG A 217 11.07 -25.85 54.13
C ARG A 217 11.05 -25.79 52.60
N ARG A 218 9.84 -25.77 52.03
CA ARG A 218 9.58 -25.63 50.60
C ARG A 218 10.27 -24.36 50.10
N GLY A 219 11.33 -24.49 49.30
CA GLY A 219 11.56 -23.50 48.25
C GLY A 219 10.30 -23.54 47.39
N LYS A 220 9.59 -22.42 47.22
CA LYS A 220 8.39 -22.34 46.36
C LYS A 220 8.70 -23.06 45.06
N SER A 221 8.02 -24.17 44.78
CA SER A 221 7.96 -24.68 43.41
C SER A 221 7.53 -23.51 42.54
N PRO A 222 8.28 -23.15 41.49
CA PRO A 222 8.07 -21.90 40.77
C PRO A 222 6.66 -21.80 40.17
N ASP A 223 6.04 -22.94 39.87
CA ASP A 223 4.69 -22.99 39.30
C ASP A 223 3.59 -23.27 40.36
N GLY A 224 2.46 -22.57 40.21
CA GLY A 224 1.26 -22.68 41.05
C GLY A 224 0.56 -24.05 41.00
N GLU A 225 -0.67 -24.12 41.53
CA GLU A 225 -1.46 -25.34 41.52
C GLU A 225 -1.85 -25.73 40.08
N PRO A 226 -1.63 -26.98 39.65
CA PRO A 226 -2.02 -27.40 38.30
C PRO A 226 -3.56 -27.47 38.17
N PRO A 227 -4.11 -27.11 37.00
CA PRO A 227 -5.52 -27.34 36.69
C PRO A 227 -5.98 -28.78 36.99
N PRO A 228 -7.27 -28.99 37.31
CA PRO A 228 -7.78 -30.30 37.72
C PRO A 228 -7.68 -31.36 36.62
N ASP A 229 -7.80 -30.95 35.35
CA ASP A 229 -7.70 -31.80 34.17
C ASP A 229 -7.19 -31.00 32.95
N LEU A 230 -6.91 -31.71 31.86
CA LEU A 230 -6.41 -31.10 30.62
C LEU A 230 -7.44 -30.11 30.02
N PHE A 231 -8.73 -30.41 30.15
CA PHE A 231 -9.79 -29.57 29.61
C PHE A 231 -9.82 -28.21 30.30
N ALA A 232 -9.65 -28.16 31.62
CA ALA A 232 -9.47 -26.93 32.38
C ALA A 232 -8.15 -26.23 32.02
N ALA A 233 -7.07 -26.98 31.81
CA ALA A 233 -5.76 -26.42 31.44
C ALA A 233 -5.77 -25.69 30.08
N LEU A 234 -6.51 -26.21 29.09
CA LEU A 234 -6.70 -25.55 27.80
C LEU A 234 -7.39 -24.18 27.93
N GLN A 235 -8.13 -23.95 29.00
CA GLN A 235 -8.91 -22.72 29.21
C GLN A 235 -8.17 -21.64 29.97
N THR A 236 -7.03 -21.95 30.59
CA THR A 236 -6.26 -20.97 31.39
C THR A 236 -5.75 -19.82 30.52
N ASP A 237 -5.93 -18.57 30.98
CA ASP A 237 -5.43 -17.39 30.28
C ASP A 237 -3.90 -17.27 30.38
N THR A 238 -3.30 -16.59 29.40
CA THR A 238 -1.86 -16.34 29.38
C THR A 238 -1.39 -15.49 30.56
N ALA A 239 -2.18 -14.52 31.02
CA ALA A 239 -1.85 -13.75 32.21
C ALA A 239 -1.85 -14.66 33.45
N ASP A 240 -2.92 -15.44 33.64
CA ASP A 240 -3.13 -16.25 34.85
C ASP A 240 -2.01 -17.26 35.09
N TRP A 241 -1.62 -18.04 34.07
CA TRP A 241 -0.56 -19.04 34.28
C TRP A 241 0.84 -18.41 34.40
N ARG A 242 1.08 -17.24 33.81
CA ARG A 242 2.36 -16.52 33.98
C ARG A 242 2.47 -15.93 35.38
N ASP A 243 1.40 -15.34 35.90
CA ASP A 243 1.34 -14.82 37.27
C ASP A 243 1.46 -15.96 38.31
N ALA A 244 0.92 -17.13 37.97
CA ALA A 244 1.14 -18.36 38.72
C ALA A 244 2.53 -18.99 38.51
N GLY A 245 3.44 -18.34 37.79
CA GLY A 245 4.85 -18.71 37.68
C GLY A 245 5.18 -19.83 36.68
N TRP A 246 4.21 -20.28 35.88
CA TRP A 246 4.46 -21.29 34.85
C TRP A 246 5.28 -20.71 33.68
N SER A 247 6.25 -21.49 33.18
CA SER A 247 7.08 -21.11 32.02
C SER A 247 6.39 -21.33 30.66
N GLN A 248 5.33 -22.13 30.64
CA GLN A 248 4.48 -22.42 29.49
C GLN A 248 3.06 -22.78 29.96
N PRO A 249 2.05 -22.81 29.09
CA PRO A 249 0.69 -23.20 29.50
C PRO A 249 0.69 -24.58 30.17
N PRO A 250 0.03 -24.74 31.33
CA PRO A 250 -0.06 -26.04 32.00
C PRO A 250 -0.75 -27.06 31.08
N GLY A 251 -0.30 -28.32 31.11
CA GLY A 251 -0.85 -29.37 30.25
C GLY A 251 -0.48 -29.26 28.77
N SER A 252 0.45 -28.37 28.42
CA SER A 252 1.01 -28.28 27.08
C SER A 252 2.40 -28.92 26.98
N ARG A 253 2.77 -29.34 25.76
CA ARG A 253 4.10 -29.85 25.41
C ARG A 253 4.57 -29.26 24.08
N TRP A 254 5.88 -29.15 23.92
CA TRP A 254 6.49 -28.77 22.65
C TRP A 254 6.64 -29.99 21.74
N ILE A 255 6.26 -29.83 20.48
CA ILE A 255 6.44 -30.84 19.43
C ILE A 255 7.19 -30.20 18.28
N GLU A 256 8.18 -30.92 17.76
CA GLU A 256 8.93 -30.49 16.58
C GLU A 256 8.23 -30.98 15.31
N TYR A 257 7.95 -30.05 14.41
CA TYR A 257 7.35 -30.32 13.12
C TYR A 257 8.37 -30.11 12.02
N VAL A 258 8.42 -31.02 11.07
CA VAL A 258 9.01 -30.76 9.76
C VAL A 258 8.04 -29.89 8.97
N ARG A 259 8.57 -28.91 8.24
CA ARG A 259 7.85 -28.14 7.22
C ARG A 259 8.82 -27.79 6.07
N PRO A 260 8.35 -27.27 4.92
CA PRO A 260 9.25 -26.82 3.86
C PRO A 260 10.25 -25.78 4.39
N ALA A 261 11.49 -25.80 3.88
CA ALA A 261 12.54 -24.84 4.26
C ALA A 261 12.15 -23.39 3.92
N THR A 262 11.40 -23.22 2.83
CA THR A 262 10.78 -21.96 2.40
C THR A 262 9.25 -22.08 2.48
N PRO A 263 8.67 -22.12 3.70
CA PRO A 263 7.24 -22.34 3.90
C PRO A 263 6.43 -21.12 3.44
N PHE A 264 7.11 -20.00 3.24
CA PHE A 264 6.58 -18.79 2.64
C PHE A 264 7.31 -18.56 1.33
N LYS A 265 6.55 -18.41 0.24
CA LYS A 265 7.10 -17.80 -0.97
C LYS A 265 7.52 -16.38 -0.56
N LEU A 266 8.78 -16.02 -0.81
CA LEU A 266 9.15 -14.62 -0.95
C LEU A 266 8.11 -14.03 -1.89
N ALA A 267 7.32 -13.07 -1.42
CA ALA A 267 6.34 -12.43 -2.27
C ALA A 267 7.12 -11.87 -3.47
N ALA A 268 7.08 -12.58 -4.59
CA ALA A 268 7.33 -11.94 -5.86
C ALA A 268 6.38 -10.74 -5.84
N PRO A 269 6.87 -9.51 -6.10
CA PRO A 269 5.98 -8.36 -6.20
C PRO A 269 4.80 -8.80 -7.05
N PRO A 270 3.55 -8.60 -6.56
CA PRO A 270 2.37 -9.24 -7.14
C PRO A 270 2.48 -9.14 -8.64
N ALA A 271 2.35 -10.28 -9.35
CA ALA A 271 2.39 -10.30 -10.81
C ALA A 271 1.51 -9.14 -11.26
N ARG A 272 2.15 -8.12 -11.87
CA ARG A 272 1.49 -6.85 -12.18
C ARG A 272 0.26 -7.25 -12.99
N HIS A 273 -0.92 -7.17 -12.37
CA HIS A 273 -2.17 -7.16 -13.10
C HIS A 273 -2.21 -5.80 -13.79
N VAL A 274 -1.41 -5.69 -14.87
CA VAL A 274 -1.68 -4.78 -15.96
C VAL A 274 -3.06 -5.20 -16.41
N ARG A 275 -4.10 -4.53 -15.91
CA ARG A 275 -5.42 -4.64 -16.53
C ARG A 275 -5.16 -4.32 -18.00
N ALA A 276 -5.30 -5.32 -18.87
CA ALA A 276 -5.29 -5.08 -20.29
C ALA A 276 -6.28 -3.93 -20.54
N ALA A 277 -5.81 -2.88 -21.21
CA ALA A 277 -6.66 -1.78 -21.60
C ALA A 277 -7.90 -2.37 -22.29
N HIS A 278 -9.10 -2.04 -21.81
CA HIS A 278 -10.31 -2.41 -22.54
C HIS A 278 -10.23 -1.74 -23.92
N PRO A 279 -10.27 -2.51 -25.02
CA PRO A 279 -10.25 -1.93 -26.36
C PRO A 279 -11.44 -0.97 -26.50
N GLY A 280 -11.16 0.31 -26.78
CA GLY A 280 -12.19 1.32 -27.09
C GLY A 280 -12.51 2.35 -26.01
N VAL A 281 -12.02 2.20 -24.76
CA VAL A 281 -12.10 3.29 -23.76
C VAL A 281 -10.79 4.07 -23.80
N PRO A 282 -10.82 5.40 -24.08
CA PRO A 282 -9.61 6.22 -23.99
C PRO A 282 -9.02 6.06 -22.58
N GLY A 283 -7.78 5.58 -22.51
CA GLY A 283 -7.07 5.45 -21.23
C GLY A 283 -6.97 6.79 -20.50
N PRO A 284 -6.63 6.79 -19.20
CA PRO A 284 -6.49 8.02 -18.44
C PRO A 284 -5.46 8.94 -19.10
N ALA A 285 -5.80 10.22 -19.31
CA ALA A 285 -4.94 11.22 -19.95
C ALA A 285 -4.70 12.44 -19.05
N VAL A 286 -5.42 12.51 -17.92
CA VAL A 286 -5.36 13.59 -16.95
C VAL A 286 -5.16 13.04 -15.55
N ALA A 287 -4.29 13.70 -14.78
CA ALA A 287 -4.15 13.52 -13.34
C ALA A 287 -4.13 14.90 -12.67
N ARG A 288 -5.09 15.17 -11.78
CA ARG A 288 -5.27 16.47 -11.13
C ARG A 288 -4.88 16.39 -9.67
N TYR A 289 -4.03 17.32 -9.23
CA TYR A 289 -3.56 17.38 -7.84
C TYR A 289 -3.92 18.71 -7.18
N GLU A 290 -4.28 18.64 -5.91
CA GLU A 290 -4.25 19.78 -4.99
C GLU A 290 -2.90 19.88 -4.29
N ILE A 291 -2.43 21.11 -4.11
CA ILE A 291 -1.16 21.43 -3.47
C ILE A 291 -1.44 21.86 -2.03
N GLN A 292 -0.97 21.05 -1.09
CA GLN A 292 -1.01 21.38 0.33
C GLN A 292 0.41 21.66 0.83
N ALA A 293 0.67 22.88 1.29
CA ALA A 293 1.97 23.27 1.85
C ALA A 293 1.79 24.26 3.00
N PRO A 294 2.64 24.21 4.05
CA PRO A 294 2.66 25.23 5.11
C PRO A 294 2.87 26.65 4.54
N VAL A 295 3.69 26.76 3.49
CA VAL A 295 3.90 28.00 2.73
C VAL A 295 3.74 27.67 1.26
N ARG A 296 2.71 28.22 0.60
CA ARG A 296 2.46 28.02 -0.83
C ARG A 296 3.40 28.88 -1.68
N GLU A 297 3.98 28.27 -2.72
CA GLU A 297 4.81 28.99 -3.68
C GLU A 297 3.96 29.87 -4.60
N SER A 298 4.54 30.95 -5.12
CA SER A 298 3.87 31.78 -6.12
C SER A 298 3.89 31.13 -7.50
N ILE A 299 2.89 31.42 -8.36
CA ILE A 299 2.82 31.01 -9.77
C ILE A 299 4.08 31.40 -10.58
N THR A 300 4.84 32.39 -10.11
CA THR A 300 6.18 32.72 -10.65
C THR A 300 7.18 31.56 -10.59
N LYS A 301 6.89 30.51 -9.82
CA LYS A 301 7.66 29.25 -9.71
C LYS A 301 7.06 28.08 -10.49
N ALA A 302 6.09 28.32 -11.37
CA ALA A 302 5.50 27.33 -12.26
C ALA A 302 6.53 26.38 -12.90
N LEU A 303 7.59 26.94 -13.52
CA LEU A 303 8.66 26.15 -14.13
C LEU A 303 9.33 25.20 -13.12
N SER A 304 9.67 25.72 -11.94
CA SER A 304 10.31 24.92 -10.90
C SER A 304 9.39 23.85 -10.32
N LEU A 305 8.08 24.07 -10.29
CA LEU A 305 7.11 23.04 -9.90
C LEU A 305 7.06 21.94 -10.97
N GLY A 306 6.91 22.32 -12.25
CA GLY A 306 6.88 21.37 -13.36
C GLY A 306 8.14 20.51 -13.46
N GLU A 307 9.33 21.10 -13.30
CA GLU A 307 10.59 20.35 -13.31
C GLU A 307 10.66 19.32 -12.17
N ARG A 308 10.19 19.67 -10.98
CA ARG A 308 10.19 18.74 -9.84
C ARG A 308 9.21 17.59 -10.04
N LEU A 309 8.02 17.88 -10.56
CA LEU A 309 7.02 16.86 -10.88
C LEU A 309 7.55 15.91 -11.97
N HIS A 310 8.19 16.46 -12.99
CA HIS A 310 8.85 15.67 -14.03
C HIS A 310 9.90 14.73 -13.45
N VAL A 311 10.86 15.23 -12.68
CA VAL A 311 11.90 14.39 -12.07
C VAL A 311 11.27 13.32 -11.17
N ALA A 312 10.28 13.70 -10.36
CA ALA A 312 9.59 12.80 -9.45
C ALA A 312 8.82 11.69 -10.17
N LEU A 313 8.22 11.98 -11.32
CA LEU A 313 7.47 11.00 -12.11
C LEU A 313 8.40 10.13 -12.95
N CYS A 314 9.45 10.70 -13.55
CA CYS A 314 10.49 9.92 -14.22
C CYS A 314 11.14 8.92 -13.27
N SER A 315 11.46 9.32 -12.04
CA SER A 315 12.09 8.40 -11.07
C SER A 315 11.15 7.27 -10.61
N ARG A 316 9.83 7.49 -10.62
CA ARG A 316 8.81 6.51 -10.20
C ARG A 316 8.36 5.57 -11.32
N SER A 317 8.62 5.93 -12.57
CA SER A 317 8.12 5.24 -13.76
C SER A 317 9.22 4.63 -14.62
N ASP A 318 10.46 4.57 -14.10
CA ASP A 318 11.64 4.16 -14.86
C ASP A 318 11.79 4.96 -16.17
N ALA A 319 11.67 6.28 -16.05
CA ALA A 319 11.74 7.24 -17.15
C ALA A 319 10.77 6.97 -18.31
N SER A 320 9.54 6.51 -18.01
CA SER A 320 8.49 6.24 -19.01
C SER A 320 8.39 7.38 -20.05
N PRO A 321 8.29 7.06 -21.36
CA PRO A 321 8.29 8.04 -22.43
C PRO A 321 7.25 9.16 -22.27
N VAL A 322 6.11 8.87 -21.64
CA VAL A 322 5.07 9.87 -21.37
C VAL A 322 5.55 10.98 -20.45
N PHE A 323 6.44 10.71 -19.49
CA PHE A 323 6.98 11.74 -18.59
C PHE A 323 8.32 12.27 -19.03
N SER A 324 9.21 11.39 -19.52
CA SER A 324 10.56 11.77 -19.95
C SER A 324 10.56 12.58 -21.24
N GLY A 325 9.51 12.43 -22.05
CA GLY A 325 9.44 13.02 -23.39
C GLY A 325 10.46 12.40 -24.34
N LYS A 326 11.01 11.22 -24.00
CA LYS A 326 12.03 10.52 -24.78
C LYS A 326 11.70 9.04 -24.95
N ARG A 327 12.07 8.46 -26.09
CA ARG A 327 12.08 7.01 -26.33
C ARG A 327 13.46 6.64 -26.87
N ASP A 328 14.09 5.65 -26.25
CA ASP A 328 15.45 5.21 -26.61
C ASP A 328 16.48 6.36 -26.66
N GLY A 329 16.35 7.31 -25.74
CA GLY A 329 17.20 8.50 -25.65
C GLY A 329 16.84 9.65 -26.60
N GLN A 330 15.97 9.42 -27.58
CA GLN A 330 15.54 10.42 -28.57
C GLN A 330 14.28 11.18 -28.13
N PRO A 331 14.19 12.51 -28.35
CA PRO A 331 12.98 13.28 -28.06
C PRO A 331 11.77 12.76 -28.84
N LEU A 332 10.60 12.73 -28.18
CA LEU A 332 9.33 12.39 -28.84
C LEU A 332 8.85 13.54 -29.73
N GLU A 333 8.31 13.17 -30.89
CA GLU A 333 7.69 14.11 -31.83
C GLU A 333 6.24 14.46 -31.46
N GLY A 334 5.77 15.61 -31.93
CA GLY A 334 4.37 16.02 -31.85
C GLY A 334 3.86 16.40 -30.46
N HIS A 335 4.75 16.68 -29.50
CA HIS A 335 4.41 17.23 -28.17
C HIS A 335 3.34 16.43 -27.39
N LYS A 336 3.24 15.11 -27.65
CA LYS A 336 2.16 14.27 -27.08
C LYS A 336 2.40 13.83 -25.62
N HIS A 337 3.59 14.07 -25.10
CA HIS A 337 4.01 13.70 -23.75
C HIS A 337 3.50 14.68 -22.69
N ALA A 338 3.74 14.38 -21.42
CA ALA A 338 3.16 15.07 -20.28
C ALA A 338 3.48 16.58 -20.26
N CYS A 339 2.44 17.36 -20.00
CA CYS A 339 2.48 18.78 -19.66
C CYS A 339 2.05 18.96 -18.20
N TYR A 340 2.79 19.78 -17.46
CA TYR A 340 2.47 20.18 -16.10
C TYR A 340 1.77 21.54 -16.12
N LEU A 341 0.46 21.55 -15.86
CA LEU A 341 -0.42 22.71 -15.99
C LEU A 341 -0.73 23.28 -14.59
N PRO A 342 0.03 24.26 -14.08
CA PRO A 342 -0.21 24.83 -12.75
C PRO A 342 -1.41 25.76 -12.73
N GLU A 343 -2.06 25.83 -11.58
CA GLU A 343 -3.12 26.79 -11.26
C GLU A 343 -2.77 27.59 -10.01
N CYS A 344 -3.24 28.83 -9.95
CA CYS A 344 -3.09 29.68 -8.78
C CYS A 344 -4.40 30.29 -8.31
N ASP A 345 -4.44 30.70 -7.03
CA ASP A 345 -5.53 31.50 -6.50
C ASP A 345 -5.46 32.97 -6.96
N HIS A 346 -6.43 33.77 -6.53
CA HIS A 346 -6.52 35.20 -6.81
C HIS A 346 -5.28 36.01 -6.37
N ARG A 347 -4.41 35.48 -5.48
CA ARG A 347 -3.17 36.14 -5.04
C ARG A 347 -1.93 35.67 -5.81
N GLY A 348 -2.10 34.72 -6.72
CA GLY A 348 -1.03 34.13 -7.50
C GLY A 348 -0.22 33.10 -6.72
N LEU A 349 -0.83 32.44 -5.73
CA LEU A 349 -0.24 31.29 -5.02
C LEU A 349 -0.70 29.99 -5.66
N LEU A 350 0.23 29.06 -5.87
CA LEU A 350 -0.05 27.75 -6.47
C LEU A 350 -1.01 26.95 -5.59
N VAL A 351 -2.11 26.48 -6.20
CA VAL A 351 -3.15 25.73 -5.50
C VAL A 351 -3.34 24.33 -6.07
N ARG A 352 -3.15 24.17 -7.37
CA ARG A 352 -3.34 22.89 -8.06
C ARG A 352 -2.32 22.74 -9.18
N VAL A 353 -2.14 21.51 -9.62
CA VAL A 353 -1.40 21.18 -10.83
C VAL A 353 -2.08 20.02 -11.53
N THR A 354 -2.24 20.13 -12.83
CA THR A 354 -2.80 19.08 -13.68
C THR A 354 -1.70 18.52 -14.57
N VAL A 355 -1.50 17.21 -14.52
CA VAL A 355 -0.62 16.49 -15.45
C VAL A 355 -1.50 15.99 -16.59
N PHE A 356 -1.21 16.44 -17.81
CA PHE A 356 -1.96 16.05 -19.01
C PHE A 356 -1.01 15.46 -20.05
N ALA A 357 -1.36 14.34 -20.68
CA ALA A 357 -0.63 13.81 -21.82
C ALA A 357 -1.59 13.39 -22.93
N CYS A 358 -1.43 13.96 -24.13
CA CYS A 358 -2.25 13.64 -25.29
C CYS A 358 -2.13 12.15 -25.70
N MET A 359 -0.96 11.55 -25.47
CA MET A 359 -0.75 10.11 -25.71
C MET A 359 -1.38 9.18 -24.65
N GLY A 360 -1.96 9.73 -23.58
CA GLY A 360 -2.49 8.98 -22.45
C GLY A 360 -1.42 8.42 -21.51
N PHE A 361 -1.89 7.86 -20.39
CA PHE A 361 -1.09 7.22 -19.36
C PHE A 361 -1.27 5.70 -19.42
N ASP A 362 -0.17 5.00 -19.63
CA ASP A 362 -0.12 3.55 -19.45
C ASP A 362 -0.25 3.16 -17.96
N PRO A 363 -0.45 1.87 -17.63
CA PRO A 363 -0.61 1.44 -16.25
C PRO A 363 0.58 1.76 -15.32
N ALA A 364 1.81 1.82 -15.84
CA ALA A 364 2.98 2.20 -15.04
C ALA A 364 2.97 3.71 -14.74
N ALA A 365 2.56 4.52 -15.71
CA ALA A 365 2.39 5.95 -15.55
C ALA A 365 1.26 6.29 -14.58
N VAL A 366 0.13 5.57 -14.64
CA VAL A 366 -0.96 5.69 -13.67
C VAL A 366 -0.48 5.41 -12.25
N GLU A 367 0.36 4.40 -12.06
CA GLU A 367 0.89 4.08 -10.74
C GLU A 367 1.90 5.11 -10.24
N ALA A 368 2.77 5.62 -11.12
CA ALA A 368 3.66 6.74 -10.80
C ALA A 368 2.88 7.98 -10.35
N LEU A 369 1.74 8.27 -11.00
CA LEU A 369 0.84 9.34 -10.62
C LEU A 369 0.16 9.06 -9.26
N ARG A 370 -0.32 7.84 -9.01
CA ARG A 370 -0.94 7.45 -7.72
C ARG A 370 0.02 7.51 -6.54
N SER A 371 1.28 7.14 -6.76
CA SER A 371 2.33 7.14 -5.75
C SER A 371 2.99 8.52 -5.53
N LEU A 372 2.67 9.51 -6.37
CA LEU A 372 3.15 10.88 -6.21
C LEU A 372 2.39 11.59 -5.07
N ARG A 373 2.96 11.55 -3.86
CA ARG A 373 2.39 12.17 -2.65
C ARG A 373 3.06 13.46 -2.21
N GLU A 374 4.29 13.69 -2.65
CA GLU A 374 5.10 14.82 -2.22
C GLU A 374 6.13 15.18 -3.30
N THR A 375 6.57 16.44 -3.30
CA THR A 375 7.78 16.84 -4.04
C THR A 375 8.63 17.75 -3.17
N TRP A 376 9.95 17.66 -3.35
CA TRP A 376 10.91 18.43 -2.57
C TRP A 376 10.81 19.92 -2.93
N SER A 377 10.79 20.82 -1.95
CA SER A 377 11.03 22.26 -2.19
C SER A 377 11.96 22.81 -1.13
N ARG A 378 12.95 23.61 -1.54
CA ARG A 378 13.79 24.35 -0.59
C ARG A 378 13.03 25.47 0.12
N ARG A 379 11.94 25.97 -0.46
CA ARG A 379 11.14 27.08 0.09
C ARG A 379 9.85 26.63 0.75
N SER A 380 9.38 25.43 0.40
CA SER A 380 8.18 24.81 0.98
C SER A 380 8.46 23.38 1.41
N PRO A 381 9.28 23.17 2.47
CA PRO A 381 9.46 21.85 3.05
C PRO A 381 8.10 21.23 3.41
N GLY A 382 7.87 19.99 3.01
CA GLY A 382 6.60 19.29 3.28
C GLY A 382 5.44 19.65 2.35
N MET A 383 5.69 20.15 1.11
CA MET A 383 4.64 20.28 0.09
C MET A 383 4.10 18.90 -0.34
N LYS A 384 2.85 18.63 0.02
CA LYS A 384 2.10 17.43 -0.32
C LYS A 384 1.23 17.64 -1.55
N LEU A 385 1.02 16.56 -2.29
CA LEU A 385 0.17 16.49 -3.46
C LEU A 385 -0.96 15.51 -3.18
N ILE A 386 -2.19 16.02 -3.24
CA ILE A 386 -3.40 15.21 -3.06
C ILE A 386 -3.99 14.96 -4.45
N LEU A 387 -3.96 13.71 -4.90
CA LEU A 387 -4.56 13.31 -6.17
C LEU A 387 -6.09 13.43 -6.07
N LEU A 388 -6.67 14.42 -6.75
CA LEU A 388 -8.11 14.67 -6.77
C LEU A 388 -8.84 13.78 -7.78
N GLY A 389 -8.18 13.44 -8.89
CA GLY A 389 -8.76 12.61 -9.94
C GLY A 389 -7.74 12.16 -10.97
N LEU A 390 -8.00 11.01 -11.57
CA LEU A 390 -7.21 10.43 -12.66
C LEU A 390 -8.16 9.74 -13.65
N GLY A 391 -8.19 10.20 -14.90
CA GLY A 391 -9.17 9.75 -15.89
C GLY A 391 -8.97 10.34 -17.29
N PRO A 392 -9.87 10.06 -18.23
CA PRO A 392 -9.83 10.59 -19.58
C PRO A 392 -10.09 12.11 -19.59
N ALA A 393 -9.56 12.83 -20.59
CA ALA A 393 -9.62 14.31 -20.61
C ALA A 393 -11.04 14.89 -20.59
N VAL A 394 -12.02 14.18 -21.13
CA VAL A 394 -13.44 14.57 -21.14
C VAL A 394 -14.05 14.69 -19.74
N GLU A 395 -13.53 13.97 -18.74
CA GLU A 395 -14.01 14.08 -17.36
C GLU A 395 -13.44 15.31 -16.62
N PHE A 396 -12.49 16.02 -17.24
CA PHE A 396 -11.78 17.15 -16.65
C PHE A 396 -12.02 18.47 -17.41
N GLU A 397 -13.11 18.59 -18.14
CA GLU A 397 -13.49 19.81 -18.87
C GLU A 397 -13.65 21.04 -17.95
N SER A 398 -13.95 20.82 -16.67
CA SER A 398 -14.03 21.88 -15.66
C SER A 398 -12.65 22.44 -15.24
N VAL A 399 -11.54 21.82 -15.67
CA VAL A 399 -10.20 22.33 -15.43
C VAL A 399 -9.94 23.47 -16.41
N PRO A 400 -9.61 24.70 -15.96
CA PRO A 400 -9.50 25.85 -16.86
C PRO A 400 -8.57 25.61 -18.05
N ALA A 401 -7.41 24.99 -17.82
CA ALA A 401 -6.45 24.69 -18.88
C ALA A 401 -6.95 23.65 -19.91
N LEU A 402 -7.97 22.84 -19.58
CA LEU A 402 -8.55 21.83 -20.48
C LEU A 402 -9.93 22.24 -21.02
N GLY A 403 -10.41 23.43 -20.65
CA GLY A 403 -11.69 23.97 -21.09
C GLY A 403 -11.68 24.40 -22.56
N GLU A 404 -12.82 24.92 -23.00
CA GLU A 404 -13.06 25.38 -24.35
C GLU A 404 -13.50 26.85 -24.33
N SER A 405 -12.81 27.71 -25.08
CA SER A 405 -13.13 29.15 -25.14
C SER A 405 -12.67 29.79 -26.45
N ARG A 406 -13.31 30.91 -26.80
CA ARG A 406 -12.89 31.80 -27.89
C ARG A 406 -11.80 32.78 -27.46
N GLU A 407 -11.69 33.04 -26.16
CA GLU A 407 -10.70 33.97 -25.61
C GLU A 407 -9.81 33.27 -24.59
N TRP A 408 -8.50 33.46 -24.75
CA TRP A 408 -7.49 32.86 -23.91
C TRP A 408 -6.46 33.89 -23.49
N VAL A 409 -6.03 33.86 -22.23
CA VAL A 409 -5.05 34.79 -21.66
C VAL A 409 -3.87 34.03 -21.07
N SER A 410 -2.64 34.54 -21.24
CA SER A 410 -1.45 33.93 -20.63
C SER A 410 -1.55 33.94 -19.10
N LEU A 411 -1.52 32.75 -18.50
CA LEU A 411 -1.31 32.55 -17.06
C LEU A 411 0.19 32.53 -16.71
N THR A 412 1.01 31.96 -17.59
CA THR A 412 2.47 31.94 -17.45
C THR A 412 3.15 32.44 -18.73
N PRO A 413 4.35 33.03 -18.64
CA PRO A 413 4.92 33.72 -19.79
C PRO A 413 5.33 32.75 -20.90
N PHE A 414 4.99 33.11 -22.13
CA PHE A 414 5.52 32.54 -23.35
C PHE A 414 6.99 32.94 -23.52
N VAL A 415 7.85 31.96 -23.79
CA VAL A 415 9.27 32.18 -24.11
C VAL A 415 9.50 31.68 -25.55
N PRO A 416 9.79 32.57 -26.51
CA PRO A 416 9.97 32.20 -27.91
C PRO A 416 11.11 31.20 -28.12
N VAL A 417 10.93 30.31 -29.10
CA VAL A 417 11.92 29.29 -29.53
C VAL A 417 12.60 29.67 -30.84
N ARG A 418 12.26 30.83 -31.42
CA ARG A 418 12.95 31.42 -32.58
C ARG A 418 13.50 32.80 -32.27
N HIS A 419 14.62 33.14 -32.91
CA HIS A 419 15.14 34.50 -32.92
C HIS A 419 14.40 35.35 -33.96
N MET A 420 14.15 36.61 -33.58
CA MET A 420 13.68 37.63 -34.51
C MET A 420 14.68 37.79 -35.66
N GLN A 421 14.21 37.54 -36.89
CA GLN A 421 15.04 37.60 -38.08
C GLN A 421 15.22 39.04 -38.55
N ARG A 422 16.47 39.39 -38.83
CA ARG A 422 16.87 40.66 -39.44
C ARG A 422 17.67 40.40 -40.70
N SER A 423 17.63 41.34 -41.64
CA SER A 423 18.52 41.33 -42.80
C SER A 423 19.97 41.53 -42.35
N ARG A 424 20.92 41.30 -43.27
CA ARG A 424 22.34 41.62 -43.05
C ARG A 424 22.57 43.11 -42.73
N THR A 425 21.63 43.97 -43.11
CA THR A 425 21.60 45.42 -42.84
C THR A 425 20.79 45.81 -41.60
N GLY A 426 20.36 44.84 -40.79
CA GLY A 426 19.65 45.07 -39.53
C GLY A 426 18.14 45.34 -39.63
N LYS A 427 17.60 45.44 -40.86
CA LYS A 427 16.15 45.67 -41.10
C LYS A 427 15.34 44.43 -40.73
N PRO A 428 14.20 44.56 -40.03
CA PRO A 428 13.34 43.42 -39.71
C PRO A 428 12.87 42.68 -40.98
N ARG A 429 12.96 41.35 -40.98
CA ARG A 429 12.41 40.53 -42.07
C ARG A 429 10.94 40.26 -41.80
N VAL A 430 10.06 40.92 -42.54
CA VAL A 430 8.60 40.79 -42.38
C VAL A 430 8.08 39.60 -43.18
N ASP A 431 7.16 38.86 -42.58
CA ASP A 431 6.39 37.81 -43.22
C ASP A 431 5.21 38.44 -43.97
N ALA A 432 5.17 38.27 -45.30
CA ALA A 432 4.17 38.91 -46.15
C ALA A 432 2.73 38.47 -45.84
N ALA A 433 2.52 37.24 -45.33
CA ALA A 433 1.19 36.73 -45.04
C ALA A 433 0.63 37.28 -43.73
N THR A 434 1.50 37.54 -42.75
CA THR A 434 1.06 37.95 -41.40
C THR A 434 1.35 39.42 -41.07
N GLY A 435 2.19 40.10 -41.85
CA GLY A 435 2.69 41.45 -41.56
C GLY A 435 3.63 41.52 -40.36
N LEU A 436 3.94 40.39 -39.71
CA LEU A 436 4.80 40.32 -38.53
C LEU A 436 6.26 40.12 -38.90
N VAL A 437 7.16 40.59 -38.04
CA VAL A 437 8.59 40.26 -38.20
C VAL A 437 8.76 38.76 -37.92
N ARG A 438 9.41 38.04 -38.85
CA ARG A 438 9.70 36.62 -38.72
C ARG A 438 10.47 36.35 -37.44
N GLY A 439 9.99 35.41 -36.63
CA GLY A 439 10.58 35.07 -35.33
C GLY A 439 10.38 36.11 -34.23
N SER A 440 9.54 37.14 -34.44
CA SER A 440 8.99 37.91 -33.32
C SER A 440 8.15 36.99 -32.40
N PRO A 441 7.96 37.34 -31.11
CA PRO A 441 7.16 36.54 -30.19
C PRO A 441 5.76 36.20 -30.72
N GLU A 442 5.07 37.16 -31.34
CA GLU A 442 3.74 36.99 -31.94
C GLU A 442 3.78 36.07 -33.16
N HIS A 443 4.81 36.22 -34.02
CA HIS A 443 5.01 35.35 -35.19
C HIS A 443 5.31 33.92 -34.77
N ASP A 444 6.16 33.74 -33.76
CA ASP A 444 6.56 32.43 -33.26
C ASP A 444 5.38 31.72 -32.56
N LEU A 445 4.58 32.46 -31.80
CA LEU A 445 3.35 31.92 -31.19
C LEU A 445 2.32 31.48 -32.25
N ARG A 446 2.08 32.30 -33.29
CA ARG A 446 1.20 31.91 -34.42
C ARG A 446 1.66 30.64 -35.08
N ARG A 447 2.96 30.53 -35.34
CA ARG A 447 3.55 29.33 -35.93
C ARG A 447 3.33 28.11 -35.05
N LEU A 448 3.60 28.21 -33.74
CA LEU A 448 3.43 27.09 -32.81
C LEU A 448 1.97 26.64 -32.68
N LEU A 449 1.02 27.57 -32.72
CA LEU A 449 -0.41 27.24 -32.78
C LEU A 449 -0.72 26.37 -34.01
N ILE A 450 -0.31 26.82 -35.20
CA ILE A 450 -0.54 26.10 -36.46
C ILE A 450 0.16 24.73 -36.47
N GLU A 451 1.42 24.67 -36.04
CA GLU A 451 2.19 23.41 -35.97
C GLU A 451 1.59 22.38 -35.02
N ASN A 452 0.83 22.81 -34.01
CA ASN A 452 0.12 21.94 -33.08
C ASN A 452 -1.36 21.72 -33.46
N GLY A 453 -1.76 22.10 -34.68
CA GLY A 453 -3.09 21.84 -35.23
C GLY A 453 -4.19 22.79 -34.74
N TYR A 454 -3.84 23.90 -34.09
CA TYR A 454 -4.81 24.91 -33.67
C TYR A 454 -5.16 25.88 -34.80
N PRO A 455 -6.40 26.41 -34.82
CA PRO A 455 -6.76 27.45 -35.77
C PRO A 455 -5.94 28.71 -35.54
N THR A 456 -5.85 29.55 -36.58
CA THR A 456 -5.14 30.84 -36.46
C THR A 456 -6.01 31.81 -35.66
N PRO A 457 -5.48 32.44 -34.59
CA PRO A 457 -6.24 33.41 -33.82
C PRO A 457 -6.52 34.66 -34.66
N THR A 458 -7.74 35.18 -34.55
CA THR A 458 -8.18 36.44 -35.17
C THR A 458 -7.46 37.64 -34.58
N ALA A 459 -7.07 37.57 -33.30
CA ALA A 459 -6.25 38.59 -32.64
C ALA A 459 -5.22 37.98 -31.67
N ILE A 460 -4.03 38.60 -31.63
CA ILE A 460 -3.00 38.34 -30.63
C ILE A 460 -2.58 39.69 -30.05
N GLU A 461 -3.01 39.96 -28.83
CA GLU A 461 -2.74 41.23 -28.14
C GLU A 461 -1.64 41.01 -27.09
N PRO A 462 -0.53 41.77 -27.12
CA PRO A 462 0.51 41.65 -26.11
C PRO A 462 0.03 42.17 -24.76
N LEU A 463 0.44 41.46 -23.71
CA LEU A 463 0.20 41.82 -22.32
C LEU A 463 1.53 42.18 -21.66
N ASP A 464 1.51 43.16 -20.78
CA ASP A 464 2.69 43.65 -20.08
C ASP A 464 2.98 42.89 -18.76
N ALA A 465 1.95 42.29 -18.16
CA ALA A 465 1.99 41.53 -16.94
C ALA A 465 0.78 40.59 -16.82
N LEU A 466 0.88 39.60 -15.93
CA LEU A 466 -0.28 38.86 -15.43
C LEU A 466 -1.02 39.76 -14.41
N GLN A 467 -2.30 39.99 -14.67
CA GLN A 467 -3.19 40.75 -13.78
C GLN A 467 -3.99 39.77 -12.92
N LEU A 468 -3.89 39.93 -11.61
CA LEU A 468 -4.63 39.17 -10.59
C LEU A 468 -5.31 40.15 -9.63
N GLU A 469 -6.26 39.67 -8.84
CA GLU A 469 -6.95 40.52 -7.86
C GLU A 469 -5.95 41.15 -6.87
N GLY A 470 -5.83 42.47 -6.93
CA GLY A 470 -4.91 43.23 -6.07
C GLY A 470 -3.43 43.00 -6.34
N ARG A 471 -3.04 42.33 -7.45
CA ARG A 471 -1.64 42.03 -7.74
C ARG A 471 -1.31 42.02 -9.23
N ARG A 472 -0.25 42.75 -9.60
CA ARG A 472 0.33 42.73 -10.95
C ARG A 472 1.68 42.01 -10.96
N LEU A 473 1.77 40.90 -11.69
CA LEU A 473 3.01 40.11 -11.82
C LEU A 473 3.61 40.30 -13.20
N ARG A 474 4.70 41.08 -13.30
CA ARG A 474 5.44 41.24 -14.56
C ARG A 474 5.99 39.89 -15.02
N TRP A 475 6.04 39.67 -16.33
CA TRP A 475 6.62 38.44 -16.90
C TRP A 475 8.06 38.21 -16.45
N ALA A 476 8.80 39.29 -16.20
CA ALA A 476 10.16 39.30 -15.65
C ALA A 476 10.29 38.61 -14.28
N ASN A 477 9.22 38.54 -13.48
CA ASN A 477 9.22 37.97 -12.13
C ASN A 477 9.19 36.43 -12.14
N PHE A 478 8.76 35.82 -13.25
CA PHE A 478 8.69 34.37 -13.40
C PHE A 478 10.09 33.77 -13.54
N GLN A 479 10.28 32.57 -13.01
CA GLN A 479 11.43 31.76 -13.38
C GLN A 479 11.25 31.28 -14.83
N ARG A 480 12.22 31.59 -15.69
CA ARG A 480 12.18 31.27 -17.13
C ARG A 480 13.33 30.38 -17.60
N GLU A 481 14.21 30.00 -16.69
CA GLU A 481 15.36 29.15 -16.98
C GLU A 481 15.24 27.88 -16.14
N ARG A 482 15.40 26.75 -16.84
CA ARG A 482 15.51 25.44 -16.21
C ARG A 482 16.81 25.33 -15.44
N ARG A 483 16.76 24.71 -14.27
CA ARG A 483 17.96 24.51 -13.42
C ARG A 483 18.58 23.13 -13.60
N SER A 484 17.90 22.24 -14.30
CA SER A 484 18.36 20.88 -14.58
C SER A 484 17.97 20.43 -16.00
N GLY A 485 18.79 19.55 -16.57
CA GLY A 485 18.64 19.06 -17.94
C GLY A 485 19.31 19.95 -19.00
N ASP A 486 19.49 19.39 -20.19
CA ASP A 486 20.26 20.03 -21.28
C ASP A 486 19.48 21.09 -22.07
N GLY A 487 18.28 21.45 -21.60
CA GLY A 487 17.39 22.38 -22.30
C GLY A 487 17.76 23.85 -22.07
N THR A 488 18.55 24.43 -22.97
CA THR A 488 18.84 25.87 -23.00
C THR A 488 17.67 26.65 -23.61
N ALA A 489 17.36 27.83 -23.05
CA ALA A 489 16.45 28.77 -23.68
C ALA A 489 17.14 29.29 -24.95
N LEU A 490 16.80 28.68 -26.10
CA LEU A 490 17.57 28.79 -27.33
C LEU A 490 17.70 30.23 -27.86
N CYS A 491 16.75 31.12 -27.57
CA CYS A 491 16.65 32.39 -28.28
C CYS A 491 16.59 33.67 -27.43
N THR A 492 15.99 33.62 -26.24
CA THR A 492 15.87 34.79 -25.35
C THR A 492 15.57 34.37 -23.92
N ARG A 493 16.01 35.19 -22.95
CA ARG A 493 15.65 35.06 -21.53
C ARG A 493 14.40 35.87 -21.15
N ARG A 494 13.78 36.56 -22.12
CA ARG A 494 12.57 37.37 -21.92
C ARG A 494 11.32 36.52 -22.06
N GLY A 495 10.37 36.74 -21.16
CA GLY A 495 9.03 36.18 -21.24
C GLY A 495 8.03 37.23 -21.72
N TYR A 496 7.04 36.78 -22.47
CA TYR A 496 5.96 37.60 -23.03
C TYR A 496 4.62 37.00 -22.63
N GLY A 497 3.57 37.80 -22.58
CA GLY A 497 2.21 37.31 -22.40
C GLY A 497 1.31 37.87 -23.48
N PHE A 498 0.24 37.14 -23.78
CA PHE A 498 -0.70 37.51 -24.83
C PHE A 498 -2.13 37.20 -24.41
N ARG A 499 -3.06 37.96 -24.98
CA ARG A 499 -4.47 37.57 -25.12
C ARG A 499 -4.70 37.10 -26.55
N LEU A 500 -5.31 35.93 -26.69
CA LEU A 500 -5.67 35.32 -27.96
C LEU A 500 -7.19 35.37 -28.12
N ARG A 501 -7.63 35.71 -29.33
CA ARG A 501 -9.03 35.55 -29.74
C ARG A 501 -9.12 34.62 -30.94
N PHE A 502 -10.09 33.74 -30.94
CA PHE A 502 -10.42 32.82 -32.03
C PHE A 502 -11.82 33.10 -32.56
N ASP A 503 -12.06 32.72 -33.82
CA ASP A 503 -13.37 32.81 -34.47
C ASP A 503 -14.36 31.79 -33.88
N GLN A 504 -13.88 30.57 -33.58
CA GLN A 504 -14.62 29.51 -32.93
C GLN A 504 -14.00 29.13 -31.58
N PRO A 505 -14.79 28.53 -30.66
CA PRO A 505 -14.23 28.03 -29.42
C PRO A 505 -13.12 27.01 -29.69
N VAL A 506 -11.99 27.19 -29.01
CA VAL A 506 -10.83 26.30 -29.09
C VAL A 506 -10.68 25.62 -27.74
N ARG A 507 -10.47 24.30 -27.77
CA ARG A 507 -10.23 23.47 -26.59
C ARG A 507 -8.75 23.47 -26.22
N GLY A 508 -8.45 23.59 -24.93
CA GLY A 508 -7.10 23.48 -24.40
C GLY A 508 -6.55 22.04 -24.33
N PRO A 509 -5.31 21.86 -23.85
CA PRO A 509 -4.45 22.91 -23.29
C PRO A 509 -3.64 23.68 -24.34
N LEU A 510 -3.70 25.01 -24.20
CA LEU A 510 -2.84 25.94 -24.93
C LEU A 510 -1.58 26.22 -24.08
N ALA A 511 -0.50 25.49 -24.38
CA ALA A 511 0.80 25.67 -23.74
C ALA A 511 1.90 25.66 -24.81
N PHE A 512 2.61 26.79 -25.00
CA PHE A 512 3.54 26.96 -26.12
C PHE A 512 4.89 27.56 -25.71
N GLY A 513 5.90 27.30 -26.53
CA GLY A 513 7.24 27.87 -26.39
C GLY A 513 8.16 27.08 -25.46
N TYR A 514 9.29 27.69 -25.09
CA TYR A 514 10.26 27.06 -24.21
C TYR A 514 9.66 26.82 -22.82
N GLY A 515 9.80 25.58 -22.34
CA GLY A 515 9.28 25.17 -21.04
C GLY A 515 7.78 24.93 -20.99
N ALA A 516 7.09 24.85 -22.14
CA ALA A 516 5.64 24.59 -22.23
C ALA A 516 5.20 23.35 -21.42
N HIS A 517 5.95 22.26 -21.58
CA HIS A 517 5.69 21.02 -20.84
C HIS A 517 5.90 21.14 -19.33
N PHE A 518 6.60 22.18 -18.85
CA PHE A 518 6.94 22.38 -17.44
C PHE A 518 6.17 23.55 -16.79
N GLY A 519 5.14 24.07 -17.46
CA GLY A 519 4.26 25.11 -16.91
C GLY A 519 4.57 26.53 -17.35
N LEU A 520 5.43 26.75 -18.35
CA LEU A 520 5.55 28.05 -19.03
C LEU A 520 4.61 28.14 -20.25
N GLY A 521 4.39 29.37 -20.73
CA GLY A 521 3.56 29.64 -21.91
C GLY A 521 2.14 29.09 -21.86
N LEU A 522 1.60 28.89 -20.65
CA LEU A 522 0.26 28.37 -20.42
C LEU A 522 -0.77 29.49 -20.56
N PHE A 523 -1.85 29.21 -21.27
CA PHE A 523 -3.01 30.08 -21.37
C PHE A 523 -4.22 29.46 -20.65
N VAL A 524 -5.10 30.33 -20.14
CA VAL A 524 -6.38 29.96 -19.52
C VAL A 524 -7.53 30.72 -20.17
N PRO A 525 -8.75 30.17 -20.19
CA PRO A 525 -9.92 30.84 -20.74
C PRO A 525 -10.26 32.11 -19.94
N VAL A 526 -10.79 33.12 -20.62
CA VAL A 526 -11.30 34.37 -20.03
C VAL A 526 -12.81 34.29 -19.81
#